data_AF-A0A9X3CUC2-F1
#
_entry.id   AF-A0A9X3CUC2-F1
#
_cell.length_a   1.000
_cell.length_b   1.000
_cell.length_c   1.000
_cell.angle_alpha   90.00
_cell.angle_beta   90.00
_cell.angle_gamma   90.00
#
_symmetry.space_group_name_H-M   'P 1'
#
loop_
_entity.id
_entity.type
_entity.pdbx_description
1 polymer ?
#
loop_
_entity_poly.entity_id
_entity_poly.type
_entity_poly.pdbx_seq_one_letter_code
_entity_poly.pdbx_strand_id
1 'polypeptide(L)' 'MFEEKTFQLMQSTLIGKVKNIDMIPCCSKESLIEALNSASSINDLIGINKAILRLISKA' A
#
# COMPACT_ATOMS: atom_id res chain seq x y z
N MET A 1 -9.82 -13.87 -14.21
CA MET A 1 -8.98 -13.09 -15.16
C MET A 1 -9.04 -11.58 -14.92
N PHE A 2 -10.21 -10.98 -14.66
CA PHE A 2 -10.32 -9.53 -14.36
C PHE A 2 -9.75 -9.17 -12.98
N GLU A 3 -10.14 -9.90 -11.93
CA GLU A 3 -9.72 -9.61 -10.54
C GLU A 3 -8.21 -9.69 -10.32
N GLU A 4 -7.53 -10.66 -10.95
CA GLU A 4 -6.08 -10.81 -10.86
C GLU A 4 -5.33 -9.61 -11.46
N LYS A 5 -5.79 -9.12 -12.63
CA LYS A 5 -5.22 -7.91 -13.25
C LYS A 5 -5.50 -6.67 -12.40
N THR A 6 -6.70 -6.56 -11.82
CA THR A 6 -7.05 -5.47 -10.90
C THR A 6 -6.18 -5.49 -9.65
N PHE A 7 -5.94 -6.68 -9.08
CA PHE A 7 -5.08 -6.87 -7.93
C PHE A 7 -3.64 -6.42 -8.24
N GLN A 8 -3.03 -6.90 -9.33
CA GLN A 8 -1.67 -6.54 -9.73
C GLN A 8 -1.52 -5.05 -10.01
N LEU A 9 -2.50 -4.44 -10.69
CA LEU A 9 -2.51 -3.00 -10.97
C LEU A 9 -2.59 -2.19 -9.67
N MET A 10 -3.48 -2.58 -8.76
CA MET A 10 -3.65 -1.90 -7.47
C MET A 10 -2.40 -2.03 -6.59
N GLN A 11 -1.82 -3.23 -6.50
CA GLN A 11 -0.58 -3.47 -5.76
C GLN A 11 0.56 -2.60 -6.29
N SER A 12 0.79 -2.61 -7.60
CA SER A 12 1.83 -1.81 -8.25
C SER A 12 1.64 -0.31 -8.03
N THR A 13 0.38 0.16 -8.10
CA THR A 13 0.02 1.56 -7.85
C THR A 13 0.34 1.98 -6.42
N LEU A 14 -0.01 1.15 -5.42
CA LEU A 14 0.23 1.44 -4.01
C LEU A 14 1.74 1.43 -3.69
N ILE A 15 2.52 0.52 -4.28
CA ILE A 15 3.98 0.51 -4.14
C ILE A 15 4.56 1.82 -4.69
N GLY A 16 4.10 2.27 -5.85
CA GLY A 16 4.52 3.55 -6.43
C GLY A 16 4.19 4.74 -5.52
N LYS A 17 3.00 4.75 -4.90
CA LYS A 17 2.63 5.77 -3.91
C LYS A 17 3.54 5.76 -2.69
N VAL A 18 3.78 4.60 -2.07
CA VAL A 18 4.65 4.49 -0.89
C VAL A 18 6.06 4.98 -1.17
N LYS A 19 6.62 4.68 -2.35
CA LYS A 19 7.94 5.17 -2.77
C LYS A 19 8.00 6.70 -2.88
N ASN A 20 6.91 7.32 -3.35
CA ASN A 20 6.80 8.77 -3.56
C ASN A 20 6.43 9.58 -2.30
N ILE A 21 5.99 8.94 -1.21
CA ILE A 21 5.74 9.67 0.05
C ILE A 21 7.08 9.97 0.70
N ASP A 22 7.37 11.23 1.04
CA ASP A 22 8.66 11.61 1.63
C ASP A 22 8.91 10.96 3.00
N MET A 23 7.93 11.09 3.90
CA MET A 23 8.00 10.59 5.27
C MET A 23 6.68 9.96 5.68
N ILE A 24 6.75 8.79 6.31
CA ILE A 24 5.59 8.11 6.91
C ILE A 24 5.85 8.05 8.42
N PRO A 25 5.03 8.69 9.26
CA PRO A 25 5.23 8.67 10.70
C PRO A 25 5.20 7.24 11.25
N CYS A 26 6.13 6.92 12.15
CA CYS A 26 6.16 5.68 12.92
C CYS A 26 6.20 4.39 12.07
N CYS A 27 6.53 4.46 10.78
CA CYS A 27 6.60 3.32 9.88
C CYS A 27 7.66 3.54 8.80
N SER A 28 8.38 2.48 8.41
CA SER A 28 9.33 2.54 7.30
C SER A 28 8.65 2.28 5.96
N LYS A 29 9.21 2.82 4.88
CA LYS A 29 8.71 2.56 3.52
C LYS A 29 8.85 1.08 3.18
N GLU A 30 9.92 0.45 3.65
CA GLU A 30 10.25 -0.96 3.44
C GLU A 30 9.17 -1.87 4.03
N SER A 31 8.76 -1.63 5.28
CA SER A 31 7.70 -2.43 5.92
C SER A 31 6.35 -2.31 5.22
N LEU A 32 6.03 -1.14 4.65
CA LEU A 32 4.81 -0.97 3.86
C LEU A 32 4.90 -1.64 2.49
N ILE A 33 6.06 -1.61 1.85
CA ILE A 33 6.30 -2.34 0.60
C ILE A 33 6.20 -3.84 0.84
N GLU A 34 6.76 -4.35 1.94
CA GLU A 34 6.64 -5.76 2.34
C GLU A 34 5.19 -6.16 2.59
N ALA A 35 4.42 -5.33 3.30
CA ALA A 35 2.99 -5.56 3.52
C ALA A 35 2.19 -5.58 2.20
N LEU A 36 2.50 -4.69 1.26
CA LEU A 36 1.87 -4.66 -0.06
C LEU A 36 2.22 -5.89 -0.90
N ASN A 37 3.47 -6.36 -0.84
CA ASN A 37 3.90 -7.58 -1.54
C ASN A 37 3.31 -8.85 -0.92
N SER A 38 3.02 -8.83 0.39
CA SER A 38 2.45 -9.96 1.13
C SER A 38 0.92 -10.01 1.09
N ALA A 39 0.27 -8.98 0.53
CA ALA A 39 -1.19 -8.95 0.37
C ALA A 39 -1.67 -10.08 -0.53
N SER A 40 -2.81 -10.69 -0.19
CA SER A 40 -3.37 -11.84 -0.91
C SER A 40 -4.70 -11.51 -1.61
N SER A 41 -5.31 -10.39 -1.26
CA SER A 41 -6.60 -9.96 -1.79
C SER A 41 -6.66 -8.45 -2.01
N ILE A 42 -7.61 -8.01 -2.85
CA ILE A 42 -7.90 -6.59 -3.06
C ILE A 42 -8.30 -5.91 -1.73
N ASN A 43 -8.99 -6.63 -0.84
CA ASN A 43 -9.39 -6.11 0.46
C ASN A 43 -8.17 -5.81 1.36
N ASP A 44 -7.14 -6.65 1.32
CA ASP A 44 -5.88 -6.41 2.03
C ASP A 44 -5.23 -5.11 1.52
N LEU A 45 -5.16 -4.93 0.20
CA LEU A 45 -4.62 -3.72 -0.43
C LEU A 45 -5.41 -2.46 -0.05
N ILE A 46 -6.74 -2.54 0.01
CA ILE A 46 -7.62 -1.45 0.49
C ILE A 46 -7.32 -1.13 1.96
N GLY A 47 -7.19 -2.17 2.80
CA GLY A 47 -6.88 -2.03 4.23
C GLY A 47 -5.54 -1.33 4.45
N ILE A 48 -4.49 -1.77 3.76
CA ILE A 48 -3.16 -1.19 3.81
C ILE A 48 -3.20 0.27 3.34
N ASN A 49 -3.87 0.57 2.22
CA ASN A 49 -4.00 1.94 1.73
C ASN A 49 -4.70 2.86 2.75
N LYS A 50 -5.77 2.39 3.42
CA LYS A 50 -6.44 3.15 4.49
C LYS A 50 -5.50 3.41 5.67
N ALA A 51 -4.67 2.44 6.05
CA ALA A 51 -3.68 2.60 7.12
C ALA A 51 -2.61 3.64 6.75
N ILE A 52 -2.07 3.58 5.53
CA ILE A 52 -1.10 4.56 5.01
C ILE A 52 -1.71 5.96 5.06
N LEU A 53 -2.93 6.14 4.53
CA LEU A 53 -3.63 7.43 4.56
C LEU A 53 -3.79 7.97 5.99
N ARG A 54 -4.11 7.11 6.95
CA ARG A 54 -4.23 7.51 8.36
C ARG A 54 -2.90 7.92 8.98
N LEU A 55 -1.79 7.30 8.58
CA LEU A 55 -0.46 7.64 9.08
C LEU A 55 0.01 8.99 8.54
N ILE A 56 -0.16 9.23 7.24
CA ILE A 56 0.26 10.49 6.62
C ILE A 56 -0.66 11.67 6.97
N SER A 57 -1.96 11.45 7.22
CA SER A 57 -2.88 12.51 7.65
C SER A 57 -2.74 12.90 9.12
N LYS A 58 -1.96 12.15 9.90
CA LYS A 58 -1.61 12.49 11.29
C LYS A 58 -0.25 13.17 11.41
N ALA A 59 0.50 13.29 10.32
CA ALA A 59 1.67 14.15 10.20
C ALA A 59 1.22 15.60 9.96
#